data_AF-A0A4D4KZS4-F1
#
_entry.id   AF-A0A4D4KZS4-F1
#
_cell.length_a   1.000
_cell.length_b   1.000
_cell.length_c   1.000
_cell.angle_alpha   90.00
_cell.angle_beta   90.00
_cell.angle_gamma   90.00
#
_symmetry.space_group_name_H-M   'P 1'
#
loop_
_entity.id
_entity.type
_entity.pdbx_description
1 polymer ?
#
loop_
_entity_poly.entity_id
_entity_poly.type
_entity_poly.pdbx_seq_one_letter_code
_entity_poly.pdbx_strand_id
1 'polypeptide(L)'
;MLVRTTFRERLHALIYGHWPKLRSIDERRFPGESEVVTDFVAAKFALEEVTSFVRPVTASLEEYHARLVTGPQSKFTFLTAEQFCEGLARLAAAAHSQALDEPQPFFERYDVVVVSRC
;
A
#
# COMPACT_ATOMS: atom_id res chain seq x y z
N MET A 1 -5.70 11.57 18.61
CA MET A 1 -6.03 11.33 17.19
C MET A 1 -5.16 10.19 16.69
N LEU A 2 -5.74 9.31 15.88
CA LEU A 2 -5.03 8.20 15.27
C LEU A 2 -5.07 8.36 13.76
N VAL A 3 -3.91 8.35 13.12
CA VAL A 3 -3.78 8.49 11.66
C VAL A 3 -3.11 7.25 11.11
N ARG A 4 -3.86 6.47 10.30
CA ARG A 4 -3.29 5.38 9.52
C ARG A 4 -2.70 5.94 8.23
N THR A 5 -1.46 5.59 7.96
CA THR A 5 -0.71 6.06 6.80
C THR A 5 0.27 4.98 6.30
N THR A 6 1.10 5.35 5.35
CA THR A 6 2.32 4.64 4.99
C THR A 6 3.41 5.67 4.77
N PHE A 7 4.61 5.42 5.29
CA PHE A 7 5.74 6.30 5.04
C PHE A 7 6.52 5.89 3.79
N ARG A 8 7.14 6.88 3.13
CA ARG A 8 7.99 6.68 1.94
C ARG A 8 9.03 5.58 2.13
N GLU A 9 9.64 5.51 3.30
CA GLU A 9 10.70 4.55 3.63
C GLU A 9 10.18 3.11 3.76
N ARG A 10 8.86 2.92 3.89
CA ARG A 10 8.22 1.65 4.29
C ARG A 10 7.18 1.16 3.28
N LEU A 11 7.24 1.63 2.03
CA LEU A 11 6.35 1.21 0.95
C LEU A 11 6.46 -0.30 0.71
N HIS A 12 5.47 -1.04 1.24
CA HIS A 12 5.38 -2.49 1.14
C HIS A 12 3.94 -2.88 0.91
N ALA A 13 3.58 -3.02 -0.37
CA ALA A 13 2.26 -3.40 -0.83
C ALA A 13 2.39 -4.46 -1.93
N LEU A 14 1.46 -5.43 -1.97
CA LEU A 14 1.43 -6.50 -2.97
C LEU A 14 1.41 -5.92 -4.40
N ILE A 15 0.72 -4.79 -4.56
CA ILE A 15 0.54 -4.12 -5.84
C ILE A 15 1.86 -3.77 -6.55
N TYR A 16 2.93 -3.52 -5.82
CA TYR A 16 4.20 -3.10 -6.43
C TYR A 16 4.90 -4.22 -7.19
N GLY A 17 4.61 -5.49 -6.89
CA GLY A 17 5.10 -6.63 -7.67
C GLY A 17 4.48 -6.70 -9.06
N HIS A 18 3.25 -6.20 -9.23
CA HIS A 18 2.50 -6.28 -10.49
C HIS A 18 2.47 -4.96 -11.25
N TRP A 19 2.58 -3.82 -10.56
CA TRP A 19 2.71 -2.47 -11.14
C TRP A 19 3.91 -1.74 -10.53
N PRO A 20 5.16 -2.07 -10.92
CA PRO A 20 6.36 -1.49 -10.31
C PRO A 20 6.43 0.03 -10.43
N LYS A 21 5.85 0.61 -11.49
CA LYS A 21 5.78 2.06 -11.67
C LYS A 21 5.04 2.78 -10.54
N LEU A 22 4.03 2.14 -9.94
CA LEU A 22 3.30 2.71 -8.79
C LEU A 22 4.22 2.92 -7.60
N ARG A 23 5.23 2.05 -7.39
CA ARG A 23 6.19 2.23 -6.31
C ARG A 23 6.96 3.54 -6.50
N SER A 24 7.54 3.77 -7.67
CA SER A 24 8.28 5.00 -7.96
C SER A 24 7.40 6.26 -7.92
N ILE A 25 6.10 6.13 -8.18
CA ILE A 25 5.14 7.23 -8.04
C ILE A 25 4.86 7.50 -6.56
N ASP A 26 4.54 6.46 -5.79
CA ASP A 26 4.22 6.57 -4.37
C ASP A 26 5.45 7.03 -3.57
N GLU A 27 6.67 6.63 -3.94
CA GLU A 27 7.94 7.13 -3.34
C GLU A 27 8.07 8.65 -3.43
N ARG A 28 7.56 9.28 -4.50
CA ARG A 28 7.57 10.74 -4.64
C ARG A 28 6.42 11.43 -3.95
N ARG A 29 5.29 10.74 -3.77
CA ARG A 29 4.05 11.33 -3.25
C ARG A 29 3.91 11.18 -1.74
N PHE A 30 4.38 10.06 -1.19
CA PHE A 30 4.20 9.76 0.21
C PHE A 30 5.24 10.53 1.01
N PRO A 31 4.84 11.17 2.13
CA PRO A 31 5.78 11.82 3.01
C PRO A 31 6.62 10.78 3.76
N GLY A 32 7.82 11.19 4.16
CA GLY A 32 8.63 10.43 5.11
C GLY A 32 8.08 10.55 6.53
N GLU A 33 8.47 9.62 7.41
CA GLU A 33 8.04 9.65 8.82
C GLU A 33 8.38 10.98 9.50
N SER A 34 9.62 11.44 9.33
CA SER A 34 10.09 12.70 9.93
C SER A 34 9.32 13.92 9.42
N GLU A 35 8.95 13.94 8.13
CA GLU A 35 8.14 15.01 7.53
C GLU A 35 6.77 15.06 8.22
N VAL A 36 6.10 13.91 8.36
CA VAL A 36 4.78 13.82 9.01
C VAL A 36 4.83 14.22 10.49
N VAL A 37 5.82 13.73 11.24
CA VAL A 37 5.97 14.06 12.67
C VAL A 37 6.23 15.55 12.85
N THR A 38 7.11 16.12 12.02
CA THR A 38 7.43 17.55 12.07
C THR A 38 6.20 18.40 11.84
N ASP A 39 5.36 18.05 10.86
CA ASP A 39 4.12 18.76 10.56
C ASP A 39 3.12 18.72 11.73
N PHE A 40 2.97 17.57 12.40
CA PHE A 40 2.10 17.47 13.58
C PHE A 40 2.60 18.31 14.76
N VAL A 41 3.90 18.27 15.03
CA VAL A 41 4.52 19.07 16.11
C VAL A 41 4.39 20.57 15.81
N ALA A 42 4.63 20.98 14.56
CA ALA A 42 4.42 22.36 14.12
C ALA A 42 2.97 22.81 14.31
N ALA A 43 2.01 21.90 14.10
CA ALA A 43 0.59 22.11 14.36
C ALA A 43 0.18 21.99 15.84
N LYS A 44 1.13 21.99 16.79
CA LYS A 44 0.91 21.94 18.25
C LYS A 44 0.26 20.65 18.76
N PHE A 45 0.45 19.55 18.04
CA PHE A 45 0.18 18.22 18.58
C PHE A 45 1.42 17.66 19.28
N ALA A 46 1.21 16.90 20.35
CA ALA A 46 2.24 16.06 20.93
C ALA A 46 2.23 14.70 20.23
N LEU A 47 3.41 14.21 19.84
CA LEU A 47 3.58 12.86 19.34
C LEU A 47 3.57 11.89 20.52
N GLU A 48 2.66 10.93 20.49
CA GLU A 48 2.59 9.87 21.49
C GLU A 48 3.34 8.63 21.02
N GLU A 49 3.06 8.19 19.78
CA GLU A 49 3.59 6.92 19.26
C GLU A 49 3.58 6.88 17.73
N VAL A 50 4.57 6.19 17.15
CA VAL A 50 4.56 5.74 15.76
C VAL A 50 4.74 4.22 15.75
N THR A 51 3.76 3.50 15.20
CA THR A 51 3.81 2.03 15.11
C THR A 51 3.71 1.58 13.66
N SER A 52 4.58 0.64 13.26
CA SER A 52 4.42 -0.12 12.02
C SER A 52 3.94 -1.52 12.30
N PHE A 53 3.01 -2.00 11.48
CA PHE A 53 2.55 -3.38 11.56
C PHE A 53 2.26 -3.94 10.17
N VAL A 54 2.25 -5.26 10.09
CA VAL A 54 1.95 -6.01 8.87
C VAL A 54 0.61 -6.71 9.06
N ARG A 55 -0.28 -6.65 8.07
CA ARG A 55 -1.60 -7.30 8.13
C ARG A 55 -1.95 -7.99 6.81
N PRO A 56 -2.75 -9.07 6.84
CA PRO A 56 -3.26 -9.68 5.62
C PRO A 56 -4.23 -8.71 4.91
N VAL A 57 -4.18 -8.67 3.58
CA VAL A 57 -5.02 -7.79 2.73
C VAL A 57 -5.83 -8.53 1.66
N THR A 58 -5.50 -9.80 1.42
CA THR A 58 -6.18 -10.71 0.47
C THR A 58 -5.76 -12.14 0.81
N ALA A 59 -6.66 -13.10 0.69
CA ALA A 59 -6.37 -14.51 0.99
C ALA A 59 -5.62 -15.20 -0.17
N SER A 60 -5.81 -14.73 -1.40
CA SER A 60 -5.13 -15.25 -2.59
C SER A 60 -4.90 -14.17 -3.64
N LEU A 61 -4.07 -14.47 -4.66
CA LEU A 61 -3.90 -13.60 -5.83
C LEU A 61 -5.16 -13.57 -6.71
N GLU A 62 -5.94 -14.64 -6.72
CA GLU A 62 -7.21 -14.71 -7.46
C GLU A 62 -8.24 -13.73 -6.89
N GLU A 63 -8.43 -13.72 -5.57
CA GLU A 63 -9.29 -12.76 -4.88
C GLU A 63 -8.82 -11.33 -5.17
N TYR A 64 -7.50 -11.12 -5.10
CA TYR A 64 -6.90 -9.82 -5.37
C TYR A 64 -7.17 -9.34 -6.80
N HIS A 65 -6.98 -10.23 -7.78
CA HIS A 65 -7.25 -9.95 -9.18
C HIS A 65 -8.72 -9.58 -9.41
N ALA A 66 -9.66 -10.40 -8.90
CA ALA A 66 -11.09 -10.15 -9.03
C ALA A 66 -11.48 -8.76 -8.50
N ARG A 67 -10.95 -8.36 -7.34
CA ARG A 67 -11.18 -7.04 -6.74
C ARG A 67 -10.67 -5.89 -7.61
N LEU A 68 -9.47 -6.03 -8.19
CA LEU A 68 -8.84 -4.96 -8.97
C LEU A 68 -9.45 -4.77 -10.35
N VAL A 69 -10.03 -5.83 -10.94
CA VAL A 69 -10.76 -5.72 -12.21
C VAL A 69 -12.03 -4.87 -12.06
N THR A 70 -12.73 -4.98 -10.93
CA THR A 70 -14.04 -4.34 -10.74
C THR A 70 -13.99 -3.01 -9.98
N GLY A 71 -12.93 -2.74 -9.22
CA GLY A 71 -12.83 -1.58 -8.34
C GLY A 71 -11.50 -0.85 -8.49
N PRO A 72 -11.31 -0.02 -9.53
CA PRO A 72 -10.05 0.67 -9.73
C PRO A 72 -9.77 1.61 -8.57
N GLN A 73 -8.64 1.39 -7.90
CA GLN A 73 -8.16 2.25 -6.83
C GLN A 73 -7.68 3.59 -7.41
N SER A 74 -7.81 4.67 -6.64
CA SER A 74 -7.39 6.02 -7.06
C SER A 74 -5.91 6.10 -7.49
N LYS A 75 -5.04 5.20 -7.00
CA LYS A 75 -3.64 5.12 -7.42
C LYS A 75 -3.43 4.67 -8.89
N PHE A 76 -4.40 4.01 -9.52
CA PHE A 76 -4.29 3.66 -10.93
C PHE A 76 -4.48 4.87 -11.86
N THR A 77 -4.99 6.00 -11.36
CA THR A 77 -5.11 7.24 -12.14
C THR A 77 -3.76 7.79 -12.62
N PHE A 78 -2.64 7.33 -12.04
CA PHE A 78 -1.29 7.69 -12.45
C PHE A 78 -0.69 6.76 -13.52
N LEU A 79 -1.45 5.77 -13.99
CA LEU A 79 -1.03 4.82 -15.02
C LEU A 79 -1.76 5.08 -16.33
N THR A 80 -1.12 4.73 -17.44
CA THR A 80 -1.83 4.57 -18.71
C THR A 80 -2.69 3.31 -18.68
N ALA A 81 -3.69 3.23 -19.57
CA ALA A 81 -4.52 2.03 -19.71
C ALA A 81 -3.67 0.78 -20.04
N GLU A 82 -2.64 0.93 -20.87
CA GLU A 82 -1.69 -0.14 -21.20
C GLU A 82 -0.93 -0.63 -19.96
N GLN A 83 -0.35 0.29 -19.18
CA GLN A 83 0.35 -0.06 -17.93
C GLN A 83 -0.57 -0.74 -16.91
N PHE A 84 -1.83 -0.32 -16.86
CA PHE A 84 -2.84 -0.96 -16.02
C PHE A 84 -3.09 -2.41 -16.48
N CYS A 85 -3.40 -2.61 -17.77
CA CYS A 85 -3.67 -3.92 -18.36
C CYS A 85 -2.48 -4.88 -18.26
N GLU A 86 -1.25 -4.41 -18.49
CA GLU A 86 -0.06 -5.23 -18.33
C GLU A 86 0.10 -5.75 -16.90
N GLY A 87 -0.16 -4.92 -15.89
CA GLY A 87 -0.08 -5.36 -14.50
C GLY A 87 -1.19 -6.34 -14.13
N LEU A 88 -2.40 -6.18 -14.69
CA LEU A 88 -3.45 -7.19 -14.57
C LEU A 88 -3.01 -8.52 -15.19
N ALA A 89 -2.39 -8.52 -16.37
CA ALA A 89 -1.89 -9.73 -17.01
C ALA A 89 -0.80 -10.41 -16.17
N ARG A 90 0.14 -9.65 -15.60
CA ARG A 90 1.15 -10.17 -14.66
C ARG A 90 0.51 -10.80 -13.42
N LEU A 91 -0.48 -10.15 -12.84
CA LEU A 91 -1.21 -10.66 -11.68
C LEU A 91 -1.99 -11.94 -12.01
N ALA A 92 -2.68 -11.98 -13.16
CA ALA A 92 -3.40 -13.16 -13.61
C ALA A 92 -2.47 -14.36 -13.84
N ALA A 93 -1.31 -14.14 -14.47
CA ALA A 93 -0.29 -15.18 -14.64
C ALA A 93 0.24 -15.70 -13.30
N ALA A 94 0.52 -14.79 -12.35
CA ALA A 94 0.98 -15.17 -11.02
C ALA A 94 -0.09 -15.96 -10.24
N ALA A 95 -1.37 -15.55 -10.33
CA ALA A 95 -2.48 -16.27 -9.73
C ALA A 95 -2.62 -17.69 -10.31
N HIS A 96 -2.44 -17.85 -11.62
CA HIS A 96 -2.48 -19.16 -12.27
C HIS A 96 -1.30 -20.06 -11.89
N SER A 97 -0.12 -19.49 -11.62
CA SER A 97 1.07 -20.24 -11.20
C SER A 97 1.11 -20.57 -9.70
N GLN A 98 0.22 -19.99 -8.89
CA GLN A 98 0.18 -20.26 -7.46
C GLN A 98 -0.31 -21.71 -7.26
N ALA A 99 0.55 -22.59 -6.74
CA ALA A 99 0.23 -24.00 -6.54
C ALA A 99 -1.02 -24.17 -5.66
N LEU A 100 -1.86 -25.14 -5.98
CA LEU A 100 -3.16 -25.43 -5.35
C LEU A 100 -3.07 -25.78 -3.86
N ASP A 101 -1.87 -26.00 -3.32
CA ASP A 101 -1.69 -26.68 -2.04
C ASP A 101 -1.72 -25.79 -0.80
N GLU A 102 -1.87 -24.46 -0.92
CA GLU A 102 -2.50 -23.62 0.13
C GLU A 102 -2.50 -22.13 -0.26
N PRO A 103 -3.66 -21.42 -0.20
CA PRO A 103 -3.69 -19.98 -0.38
C PRO A 103 -2.98 -19.29 0.79
N GLN A 104 -1.75 -18.81 0.54
CA GLN A 104 -1.05 -17.98 1.51
C GLN A 104 -1.58 -16.54 1.45
N PRO A 105 -2.07 -15.98 2.58
CA PRO A 105 -2.53 -14.61 2.60
C PRO A 105 -1.37 -13.68 2.27
N PHE A 106 -1.65 -12.66 1.46
CA PHE A 106 -0.67 -11.63 1.18
C PHE A 106 -0.80 -10.51 2.19
N PHE A 107 0.36 -10.00 2.61
CA PHE A 107 0.46 -9.03 3.67
C PHE A 107 0.95 -7.68 3.15
N GLU A 108 0.50 -6.61 3.79
CA GLU A 108 0.98 -5.25 3.55
C GLU A 108 1.39 -4.59 4.86
N ARG A 109 2.37 -3.70 4.77
CA ARG A 109 2.79 -2.87 5.91
C ARG A 109 1.96 -1.60 5.95
N TYR A 110 1.56 -1.23 7.16
CA TYR A 110 0.94 0.06 7.46
C TYR A 110 1.62 0.71 8.65
N ASP A 111 1.52 2.02 8.69
CA ASP A 111 2.01 2.85 9.78
C ASP A 111 0.82 3.54 10.46
N VAL A 112 0.93 3.72 11.77
CA VAL A 112 -0.02 4.49 12.57
C VAL A 112 0.76 5.53 13.37
N VAL A 113 0.31 6.78 13.26
CA VAL A 113 0.77 7.89 14.09
C VAL A 113 -0.32 8.20 15.11
N VAL A 114 0.05 8.18 16.38
CA VAL A 114 -0.80 8.57 17.50
C VAL A 114 -0.31 9.92 18.00
N VAL A 115 -1.22 10.90 17.99
CA VAL A 115 -0.95 12.25 18.48
C VAL A 115 -2.04 12.72 19.43
N SER A 116 -1.69 13.55 20.40
CA SER A 116 -2.63 14.19 21.31
C SER A 116 -2.60 15.71 21.13
N ARG A 117 -3.69 16.38 21.52
CA ARG A 117 -3.68 17.84 21.61
C ARG A 117 -2.96 18.22 22.89
N CYS A 118 -2.03 19.17 22.78
CA CYS A 118 -1.47 19.85 23.94
C CYS A 118 -2.53 20.74 24.62
#